data_AF-A0A7Y5VBK9-F1
#
_entry.id   AF-A0A7Y5VBK9-F1
#
_cell.length_a   1.000
_cell.length_b   1.000
_cell.length_c   1.000
_cell.angle_alpha   90.00
_cell.angle_beta   90.00
_cell.angle_gamma   90.00
#
_symmetry.space_group_name_H-M   'P 1'
#
loop_
_entity.id
_entity.type
_entity.pdbx_description
1 polymer ?
#
loop_
_entity_poly.entity_id
_entity_poly.type
_entity_poly.pdbx_seq_one_letter_code
_entity_poly.pdbx_strand_id
1 'polypeptide(L)'
;MPRLARALATQIVIVIVLLLGGLAVHVYRTHPRPARALVERELRGGILADGEHVSRMVTVFRRRPSDYFRATRGILALTDHRIVYVGIAPRDIMGPEDPVPEIESTDFPSDTTLDISTGRTLLGATRALVLRHGGKRAVFGVADEDWQDAQAIRQEVESRHTAQRTEAARLRREAQIADSIARAPRWHVVERGQALSSIAAMYNTTVEQLRALNKLESDRIKVGQRLLVKPQT
;
A
#
# COMPACT_ATOMS: atom_id res chain seq x y z
N MET A 1 56.54 -30.62 12.38
CA MET A 1 55.81 -29.33 12.34
C MET A 1 54.57 -29.31 11.40
N PRO A 2 54.57 -29.80 10.14
CA PRO A 2 53.42 -29.59 9.24
C PRO A 2 52.20 -30.50 9.49
N ARG A 3 52.39 -31.68 10.10
CA ARG A 3 51.28 -32.62 10.39
C ARG A 3 50.36 -32.13 11.53
N LEU A 4 50.94 -31.49 12.55
CA LEU A 4 50.18 -30.89 13.67
C LEU A 4 49.35 -29.69 13.20
N ALA A 5 49.91 -28.83 12.34
CA ALA A 5 49.18 -27.69 11.78
C ALA A 5 47.97 -28.13 10.93
N ARG A 6 48.11 -29.21 10.14
CA ARG A 6 46.99 -29.78 9.37
C ARG A 6 45.92 -30.38 10.27
N ALA A 7 46.30 -31.12 11.32
CA ALA A 7 45.34 -31.69 12.28
C ALA A 7 44.53 -30.61 13.01
N LEU A 8 45.21 -29.55 13.48
CA LEU A 8 44.56 -28.37 14.08
C LEU A 8 43.60 -27.67 13.12
N ALA A 9 44.00 -27.47 11.86
CA ALA A 9 43.12 -26.88 10.85
C ALA A 9 41.87 -27.74 10.61
N THR A 10 42.02 -29.07 10.54
CA THR A 10 40.87 -29.98 10.40
C THR A 10 39.94 -29.93 11.61
N GLN A 11 40.46 -29.88 12.84
CA GLN A 11 39.65 -29.73 14.04
C GLN A 11 38.90 -28.40 14.08
N ILE A 12 39.53 -27.29 13.69
CA ILE A 12 38.88 -25.98 13.59
C ILE A 12 37.72 -26.03 12.59
N VAL A 13 37.92 -26.64 11.42
CA VAL A 13 36.86 -26.80 10.41
C VAL A 13 35.71 -27.65 10.94
N ILE A 14 35.98 -28.75 11.63
CA ILE A 14 34.94 -29.60 12.23
C ILE A 14 34.14 -28.83 13.29
N VAL A 15 34.81 -28.07 14.15
CA VAL A 15 34.13 -27.26 15.18
C VAL A 15 33.26 -26.18 14.53
N ILE A 16 33.75 -25.53 13.47
CA ILE A 16 32.96 -24.55 12.71
C ILE A 16 31.74 -25.22 12.08
N VAL A 17 31.88 -26.40 11.47
CA VAL A 17 30.76 -27.13 10.86
C VAL A 17 29.75 -27.58 11.91
N LEU A 18 30.18 -28.04 13.08
CA LEU A 18 29.29 -28.42 14.19
C LEU A 18 28.59 -27.19 14.78
N LEU A 19 29.28 -26.05 14.91
CA LEU A 19 28.68 -24.80 15.34
C LEU A 19 27.65 -24.30 14.32
N LEU A 20 27.96 -24.33 13.03
CA LEU A 20 27.05 -23.94 11.95
C LEU A 20 25.85 -24.89 11.84
N GLY A 21 26.07 -26.20 12.00
CA GLY A 21 25.02 -27.22 11.99
C GLY A 21 24.11 -27.14 13.22
N GLY A 22 24.69 -26.96 14.41
CA GLY A 22 23.95 -26.73 15.64
C GLY A 22 23.14 -25.44 15.60
N LEU A 23 23.72 -24.36 15.04
CA LEU A 23 23.03 -23.11 14.79
C LEU A 23 21.86 -23.30 13.82
N ALA A 24 22.06 -24.06 12.73
CA ALA A 24 21.00 -24.36 11.76
C ALA A 24 19.84 -25.15 12.41
N VAL A 25 20.15 -26.17 13.23
CA VAL A 25 19.13 -26.97 13.94
C VAL A 25 18.38 -26.14 15.00
N HIS A 26 19.09 -25.29 15.74
CA HIS A 26 18.48 -24.40 16.73
C HIS A 26 17.55 -23.36 16.07
N VAL A 27 17.97 -22.82 14.93
CA VAL A 27 17.15 -21.93 14.11
C VAL A 27 15.89 -22.63 13.58
N TYR A 28 15.96 -23.93 13.30
CA TYR A 28 14.83 -24.70 12.74
C TYR A 28 13.83 -25.19 13.81
N ARG A 29 14.29 -25.55 15.01
CA ARG A 29 13.45 -26.21 16.04
C ARG A 29 12.68 -25.29 16.97
N THR A 30 12.91 -23.98 16.96
CA THR A 30 12.28 -23.06 17.90
C THR A 30 10.89 -22.60 17.41
N HIS A 31 9.89 -23.48 17.49
CA HIS A 31 8.48 -23.14 17.16
C HIS A 31 7.77 -22.41 18.32
N PRO A 32 6.90 -21.39 18.07
CA PRO A 32 6.41 -20.48 19.10
C PRO A 32 4.89 -20.61 19.38
N ARG A 33 4.49 -21.38 20.39
CA ARG A 33 3.08 -21.40 20.84
C ARG A 33 2.67 -20.35 21.90
N PRO A 34 3.55 -19.85 22.81
CA PRO A 34 3.08 -18.93 23.86
C PRO A 34 3.04 -17.43 23.47
N ALA A 35 3.76 -16.98 22.45
CA ALA A 35 3.82 -15.56 22.08
C ALA A 35 2.57 -15.05 21.33
N ARG A 36 1.90 -15.93 20.58
CA ARG A 36 0.78 -15.57 19.71
C ARG A 36 -0.44 -15.08 20.49
N ALA A 37 -0.83 -15.80 21.54
CA ALA A 37 -2.00 -15.46 22.35
C ALA A 37 -1.86 -14.09 23.05
N LEU A 38 -0.65 -13.76 23.52
CA LEU A 38 -0.38 -12.46 24.13
C LEU A 38 -0.47 -11.32 23.11
N VAL A 39 0.12 -11.51 21.92
CA VAL A 39 0.08 -10.53 20.84
C VAL A 39 -1.34 -10.32 20.31
N GLU A 40 -2.13 -11.39 20.14
CA GLU A 40 -3.54 -11.27 19.71
C GLU A 40 -4.40 -10.54 20.75
N ARG A 41 -4.15 -10.79 22.05
CA ARG A 41 -4.81 -10.07 23.13
C ARG A 41 -4.48 -8.59 23.08
N GLU A 42 -3.21 -8.23 22.92
CA GLU A 42 -2.80 -6.83 22.87
C GLU A 42 -3.32 -6.11 21.62
N LEU A 43 -3.27 -6.79 20.48
CA LEU A 43 -3.80 -6.27 19.22
C LEU A 43 -5.27 -5.87 19.40
N ARG A 44 -6.10 -6.75 19.96
CA ARG A 44 -7.52 -6.50 20.21
C ARG A 44 -7.80 -5.57 21.39
N GLY A 45 -6.88 -5.51 22.35
CA GLY A 45 -7.09 -4.82 23.63
C GLY A 45 -6.69 -3.34 23.63
N GLY A 46 -5.79 -2.91 22.75
CA GLY A 46 -5.33 -1.52 22.76
C GLY A 46 -4.64 -0.99 21.51
N ILE A 47 -4.37 -1.82 20.49
CA ILE A 47 -3.66 -1.37 19.28
C ILE A 47 -4.62 -1.01 18.14
N LEU A 48 -5.72 -1.76 18.01
CA LEU A 48 -6.77 -1.46 17.04
C LEU A 48 -7.58 -0.23 17.48
N ALA A 49 -7.90 0.64 16.53
CA ALA A 49 -8.83 1.74 16.74
C ALA A 49 -10.27 1.23 16.88
N ASP A 50 -11.15 2.07 17.42
CA ASP A 50 -12.57 1.73 17.58
C ASP A 50 -13.21 1.41 16.21
N GLY A 51 -13.77 0.19 16.10
CA GLY A 51 -14.37 -0.31 14.86
C GLY A 51 -13.37 -0.73 13.78
N GLU A 52 -12.06 -0.77 14.06
CA GLU A 52 -11.05 -1.29 13.14
C GLU A 52 -11.10 -2.83 13.12
N HIS A 53 -11.45 -3.41 11.96
CA HIS A 53 -11.51 -4.86 11.82
C HIS A 53 -10.22 -5.42 11.21
N VAL A 54 -9.84 -6.61 11.69
CA VAL A 54 -8.72 -7.37 11.13
C VAL A 54 -9.26 -8.30 10.05
N SER A 55 -8.86 -8.05 8.80
CA SER A 55 -9.21 -8.91 7.66
C SER A 55 -8.39 -10.20 7.66
N ARG A 56 -7.07 -10.06 7.85
CA ARG A 56 -6.13 -11.18 7.85
C ARG A 56 -5.03 -10.98 8.86
N MET A 57 -4.47 -12.09 9.33
CA MET A 57 -3.30 -12.08 10.21
C MET A 57 -2.37 -13.22 9.82
N VAL A 58 -1.07 -13.00 9.96
CA VAL A 58 -0.06 -14.03 9.74
C VAL A 58 1.02 -13.93 10.80
N THR A 59 1.48 -15.07 11.30
CA THR A 59 2.61 -15.10 12.23
C THR A 59 3.89 -14.72 11.47
N VAL A 60 4.64 -13.78 12.03
CA VAL A 60 5.90 -13.34 11.44
C VAL A 60 6.98 -13.22 12.49
N PHE A 61 8.22 -13.20 12.04
CA PHE A 61 9.35 -12.87 12.89
C PHE A 61 10.26 -11.84 12.22
N ARG A 62 10.86 -10.98 13.03
CA ARG A 62 11.82 -9.97 12.57
C ARG A 62 13.22 -10.37 13.06
N ARG A 63 14.20 -10.30 12.15
CA ARG A 63 15.63 -10.51 12.47
C ARG A 63 16.41 -9.27 12.09
N ARG A 64 16.67 -8.39 13.06
CA ARG A 64 17.56 -7.25 12.88
C ARG A 64 19.02 -7.76 12.93
N PRO A 65 19.97 -7.14 12.21
CA PRO A 65 21.37 -7.54 12.28
C PRO A 65 21.95 -7.55 13.70
N SER A 66 21.50 -6.64 14.58
CA SER A 66 21.88 -6.58 16.00
C SER A 66 21.33 -7.75 16.82
N ASP A 67 20.23 -8.35 16.39
CA ASP A 67 19.43 -9.30 17.16
C ASP A 67 19.54 -10.70 16.54
N TYR A 68 20.71 -11.03 15.98
CA TYR A 68 20.91 -12.18 15.08
C TYR A 68 20.46 -13.53 15.68
N PHE A 69 20.61 -13.72 17.01
CA PHE A 69 20.17 -14.92 17.74
C PHE A 69 18.83 -14.75 18.46
N ARG A 70 18.18 -13.60 18.29
CA ARG A 70 17.07 -13.10 19.10
C ARG A 70 15.94 -12.67 18.16
N ALA A 71 15.12 -13.62 17.71
CA ALA A 71 14.02 -13.32 16.81
C ALA A 71 12.87 -12.62 17.56
N THR A 72 12.54 -11.40 17.16
CA THR A 72 11.28 -10.74 17.56
C THR A 72 10.14 -11.50 16.92
N ARG A 73 9.26 -12.09 17.73
CA ARG A 73 8.12 -12.89 17.24
C ARG A 73 6.86 -12.06 17.34
N GLY A 74 6.05 -12.09 16.31
CA GLY A 74 4.87 -11.26 16.25
C GLY A 74 3.86 -11.72 15.22
N ILE A 75 2.89 -10.86 15.01
CA ILE A 75 1.81 -11.01 14.05
C ILE A 75 1.83 -9.80 13.14
N LEU A 76 1.66 -10.05 11.86
CA LEU A 76 1.35 -9.01 10.88
C LEU A 76 -0.16 -9.09 10.62
N ALA A 77 -0.89 -8.06 11.04
CA ALA A 77 -2.33 -7.97 10.90
C ALA A 77 -2.68 -6.94 9.81
N LEU A 78 -3.42 -7.39 8.79
CA LEU A 78 -4.05 -6.52 7.80
C LEU A 78 -5.42 -6.08 8.34
N THR A 79 -5.58 -4.78 8.50
CA THR A 79 -6.83 -4.15 8.91
C THR A 79 -7.50 -3.47 7.72
N ASP A 80 -8.62 -2.79 7.96
CA ASP A 80 -9.29 -1.96 6.94
C ASP A 80 -8.44 -0.76 6.50
N HIS A 81 -7.58 -0.23 7.39
CA HIS A 81 -6.89 1.05 7.18
C HIS A 81 -5.36 0.93 7.07
N ARG A 82 -4.78 -0.14 7.61
CA ARG A 82 -3.32 -0.30 7.74
C ARG A 82 -2.91 -1.75 7.91
N ILE A 83 -1.62 -1.99 7.75
CA ILE A 83 -0.98 -3.20 8.24
C ILE A 83 -0.27 -2.87 9.54
N VAL A 84 -0.56 -3.64 10.58
CA VAL A 84 0.05 -3.48 11.88
C VAL A 84 0.92 -4.70 12.14
N TYR A 85 2.21 -4.46 12.37
CA TYR A 85 3.07 -5.44 13.01
C TYR A 85 2.96 -5.26 14.51
N VAL A 86 2.75 -6.36 15.23
CA VAL A 86 2.82 -6.40 16.69
C VAL A 86 3.67 -7.60 17.08
N GLY A 87 4.73 -7.37 17.84
CA GLY A 87 5.64 -8.42 18.27
C GLY A 87 6.16 -8.19 19.67
N ILE A 88 6.73 -9.25 20.25
CA ILE A 88 7.40 -9.18 21.54
C ILE A 88 8.89 -9.00 21.27
N ALA A 89 9.46 -7.93 21.81
CA ALA A 89 10.88 -7.64 21.75
C ALA A 89 11.68 -8.80 22.34
N PRO A 90 12.87 -9.12 21.80
CA PRO A 90 13.62 -10.24 22.31
C PRO A 90 14.08 -9.97 23.75
N ARG A 91 13.94 -10.98 24.61
CA ARG A 91 14.36 -10.94 26.01
C ARG A 91 15.82 -10.52 26.13
N ASP A 92 16.12 -9.64 27.08
CA ASP A 92 17.51 -9.37 27.42
C ASP A 92 18.11 -10.53 28.21
N ILE A 93 19.27 -11.01 27.77
CA ILE A 93 19.97 -12.15 28.39
C ILE A 93 20.61 -11.73 29.71
N MET A 94 21.02 -10.47 29.82
CA MET A 94 21.57 -9.89 31.05
C MET A 94 20.48 -9.25 31.93
N GLY A 95 19.21 -9.37 31.54
CA GLY A 95 18.06 -8.83 32.26
C GLY A 95 17.59 -9.73 33.40
N PRO A 96 16.58 -9.30 34.17
CA PRO A 96 16.02 -10.07 35.28
C PRO A 96 15.45 -11.44 34.83
N GLU A 97 15.23 -12.37 35.78
CA GLU A 97 14.68 -13.70 35.50
C GLU A 97 13.21 -13.72 35.06
N ASP A 98 12.47 -12.61 35.21
CA ASP A 98 11.11 -12.48 34.69
C ASP A 98 10.79 -11.03 34.28
N PRO A 99 11.29 -10.57 33.11
CA PRO A 99 10.99 -9.23 32.61
C PRO A 99 9.58 -9.20 32.03
N VAL A 100 8.88 -8.09 32.28
CA VAL A 100 7.65 -7.78 31.55
C VAL A 100 7.97 -7.73 30.05
N PRO A 101 7.23 -8.44 29.18
CA PRO A 101 7.51 -8.47 27.76
C PRO A 101 7.30 -7.07 27.16
N GLU A 102 8.34 -6.53 26.51
CA GLU A 102 8.24 -5.29 25.76
C GLU A 102 7.54 -5.55 24.42
N ILE A 103 6.48 -4.79 24.15
CA ILE A 103 5.67 -4.94 22.94
C ILE A 103 6.17 -3.93 21.90
N GLU A 104 6.64 -4.45 20.77
CA GLU A 104 7.02 -3.65 19.60
C GLU A 104 5.83 -3.63 18.63
N SER A 105 5.29 -2.45 18.36
CA SER A 105 4.34 -2.25 17.27
C SER A 105 4.94 -1.42 16.15
N THR A 106 4.55 -1.69 14.91
CA THR A 106 4.90 -0.86 13.76
C THR A 106 3.74 -0.81 12.78
N ASP A 107 3.29 0.40 12.51
CA ASP A 107 2.18 0.65 11.59
C ASP A 107 2.68 0.96 10.17
N PHE A 108 1.97 0.40 9.21
CA PHE A 108 2.14 0.67 7.79
C PHE A 108 0.78 1.10 7.21
N PRO A 109 0.58 2.38 6.89
CA PRO A 109 -0.66 2.87 6.30
C PRO A 109 -1.04 2.07 5.04
N SER A 110 -2.32 1.73 4.87
CA SER A 110 -2.83 1.04 3.67
C SER A 110 -3.08 2.05 2.54
N ASP A 111 -2.07 2.85 2.22
CA ASP A 111 -2.12 3.80 1.12
C ASP A 111 -1.46 3.23 -0.16
N THR A 112 -1.66 3.91 -1.28
CA THR A 112 -1.11 3.47 -2.57
C THR A 112 0.42 3.46 -2.64
N THR A 113 1.12 3.97 -1.62
CA THR A 113 2.59 4.01 -1.54
C THR A 113 3.18 2.82 -0.79
N LEU A 114 2.35 2.04 -0.08
CA LEU A 114 2.75 0.79 0.54
C LEU A 114 3.01 -0.27 -0.53
N ASP A 115 4.26 -0.74 -0.59
CA ASP A 115 4.69 -1.86 -1.42
C ASP A 115 4.95 -3.09 -0.54
N ILE A 116 4.37 -4.22 -0.93
CA ILE A 116 4.53 -5.51 -0.25
C ILE A 116 5.12 -6.50 -1.23
N SER A 117 6.43 -6.70 -1.14
CA SER A 117 7.14 -7.65 -2.00
C SER A 117 7.51 -8.92 -1.24
N THR A 118 7.64 -10.03 -1.96
CA THR A 118 8.24 -11.23 -1.40
C THR A 118 9.77 -11.09 -1.39
N GLY A 119 10.41 -11.75 -0.45
CA GLY A 119 11.86 -11.74 -0.32
C GLY A 119 12.34 -12.91 0.53
N ARG A 120 13.57 -12.78 1.02
CA ARG A 120 14.15 -13.71 1.97
C ARG A 120 14.78 -12.95 3.13
N THR A 121 14.84 -13.61 4.29
CA THR A 121 15.61 -13.12 5.43
C THR A 121 17.11 -13.16 5.13
N LEU A 122 17.92 -12.60 6.03
CA LEU A 122 19.39 -12.60 5.93
C LEU A 122 19.93 -14.02 5.63
N LEU A 123 20.93 -14.10 4.73
CA LEU A 123 21.53 -15.35 4.21
C LEU A 123 20.56 -16.29 3.47
N GLY A 124 19.36 -15.82 3.10
CA GLY A 124 18.43 -16.60 2.29
C GLY A 124 17.71 -17.73 3.03
N ALA A 125 17.82 -17.79 4.36
CA ALA A 125 17.39 -18.94 5.16
C ALA A 125 15.87 -19.13 5.23
N THR A 126 15.07 -18.05 5.18
CA THR A 126 13.62 -18.13 5.32
C THR A 126 12.92 -17.17 4.35
N ARG A 127 11.73 -17.53 3.89
CA ARG A 127 10.88 -16.65 3.08
C ARG A 127 10.47 -15.43 3.92
N ALA A 128 10.31 -14.30 3.27
CA ALA A 128 9.96 -13.06 3.95
C ALA A 128 8.98 -12.21 3.17
N LEU A 129 8.15 -11.46 3.89
CA LEU A 129 7.45 -10.29 3.39
C LEU A 129 8.33 -9.06 3.62
N VAL A 130 8.47 -8.25 2.58
CA VAL A 130 9.20 -6.99 2.61
C VAL A 130 8.19 -5.88 2.42
N LEU A 131 7.99 -5.09 3.47
CA LEU A 131 7.11 -3.93 3.45
C LEU A 131 7.96 -2.67 3.23
N ARG A 132 7.58 -1.86 2.24
CA ARG A 132 8.20 -0.56 1.97
C ARG A 132 7.13 0.52 1.99
N HIS A 133 7.36 1.57 2.76
CA HIS A 133 6.47 2.72 2.84
C HIS A 133 7.25 3.95 3.31
N GLY A 134 7.09 5.09 2.65
CA GLY A 134 7.75 6.36 3.04
C GLY A 134 9.27 6.27 3.19
N GLY A 135 9.95 5.47 2.36
CA GLY A 135 11.39 5.23 2.44
C GLY A 135 11.83 4.25 3.56
N LYS A 136 10.92 3.86 4.46
CA LYS A 136 11.18 2.82 5.46
C LYS A 136 11.03 1.44 4.82
N ARG A 137 11.91 0.51 5.21
CA ARG A 137 11.88 -0.89 4.78
C ARG A 137 11.86 -1.80 5.99
N ALA A 138 10.88 -2.69 6.06
CA ALA A 138 10.79 -3.74 7.07
C ALA A 138 10.78 -5.12 6.41
N VAL A 139 11.48 -6.07 7.01
CA VAL A 139 11.58 -7.45 6.52
C VAL A 139 11.07 -8.38 7.61
N PHE A 140 10.02 -9.13 7.28
CA PHE A 140 9.34 -10.05 8.17
C PHE A 140 9.49 -11.46 7.62
N GLY A 141 10.26 -12.30 8.31
CA GLY A 141 10.34 -13.72 8.00
C GLY A 141 9.02 -14.41 8.32
N VAL A 142 8.63 -15.35 7.47
CA VAL A 142 7.39 -16.12 7.57
C VAL A 142 7.74 -17.60 7.48
N ALA A 143 7.18 -18.41 8.37
CA ALA A 143 7.35 -19.86 8.32
C ALA A 143 6.72 -20.43 7.03
N ASP A 144 7.19 -21.59 6.57
CA ASP A 144 6.66 -22.18 5.33
C ASP A 144 5.18 -22.57 5.48
N GLU A 145 4.74 -22.95 6.68
CA GLU A 145 3.33 -23.25 7.01
C GLU A 145 2.41 -22.02 6.90
N ASP A 146 2.91 -20.86 7.32
CA ASP A 146 2.19 -19.58 7.30
C ASP A 146 2.35 -18.83 5.96
N TRP A 147 3.13 -19.37 5.02
CA TRP A 147 3.48 -18.67 3.78
C TRP A 147 2.27 -18.40 2.88
N GLN A 148 1.30 -19.31 2.86
CA GLN A 148 0.07 -19.14 2.09
C GLN A 148 -0.73 -17.93 2.60
N ASP A 149 -0.83 -17.76 3.91
CA ASP A 149 -1.54 -16.64 4.53
C ASP A 149 -0.80 -15.31 4.30
N ALA A 150 0.52 -15.32 4.35
CA ALA A 150 1.35 -14.16 3.99
C ALA A 150 1.13 -13.73 2.52
N GLN A 151 1.02 -14.69 1.60
CA GLN A 151 0.71 -14.38 0.20
C GLN A 151 -0.70 -13.84 0.03
N ALA A 152 -1.68 -14.35 0.80
CA ALA A 152 -3.04 -13.86 0.78
C ALA A 152 -3.14 -12.40 1.24
N ILE A 153 -2.41 -12.01 2.29
CA ILE A 153 -2.31 -10.59 2.72
C ILE A 153 -1.80 -9.71 1.58
N ARG A 154 -0.72 -10.12 0.92
CA ARG A 154 -0.16 -9.37 -0.22
C ARG A 154 -1.17 -9.22 -1.36
N GLN A 155 -1.82 -10.32 -1.75
CA GLN A 155 -2.81 -10.31 -2.83
C GLN A 155 -4.00 -9.42 -2.49
N GLU A 156 -4.47 -9.44 -1.24
CA GLU A 156 -5.56 -8.60 -0.79
C GLU A 156 -5.20 -7.11 -0.87
N VAL A 157 -4.02 -6.72 -0.39
CA VAL A 157 -3.54 -5.34 -0.47
C VAL A 157 -3.42 -4.88 -1.92
N GLU A 158 -2.83 -5.71 -2.79
CA GLU A 158 -2.72 -5.41 -4.22
C GLU A 158 -4.10 -5.24 -4.88
N SER A 159 -5.07 -6.08 -4.50
CA SER A 159 -6.45 -5.98 -5.01
C SER A 159 -7.14 -4.69 -4.56
N ARG A 160 -6.95 -4.28 -3.29
CA ARG A 160 -7.48 -3.02 -2.74
C ARG A 160 -6.87 -1.82 -3.46
N HIS A 161 -5.56 -1.82 -3.67
CA HIS A 161 -4.88 -0.75 -4.41
C HIS A 161 -5.33 -0.66 -5.86
N THR A 162 -5.50 -1.81 -6.51
CA THR A 162 -5.99 -1.86 -7.90
C THR A 162 -7.40 -1.28 -8.00
N ALA A 163 -8.31 -1.69 -7.11
CA ALA A 163 -9.68 -1.17 -7.06
C ALA A 163 -9.71 0.36 -6.84
N GLN A 164 -8.92 0.87 -5.90
CA GLN A 164 -8.81 2.31 -5.65
C GLN A 164 -8.26 3.07 -6.87
N ARG A 165 -7.24 2.53 -7.54
CA ARG A 165 -6.66 3.13 -8.76
C ARG A 165 -7.66 3.15 -9.91
N THR A 166 -8.43 2.08 -10.10
CA THR A 166 -9.45 2.00 -11.14
C THR A 166 -10.57 2.99 -10.90
N GLU A 167 -11.02 3.12 -9.64
CA GLU A 167 -12.06 4.07 -9.27
C GLU A 167 -11.60 5.52 -9.46
N ALA A 168 -10.39 5.85 -9.00
CA ALA A 168 -9.80 7.16 -9.22
C ALA A 168 -9.63 7.48 -10.72
N ALA A 169 -9.28 6.50 -11.55
CA ALA A 169 -9.21 6.67 -13.00
C ALA A 169 -10.59 6.89 -13.63
N ARG A 170 -11.64 6.20 -13.15
CA ARG A 170 -13.02 6.39 -13.60
C ARG A 170 -13.50 7.81 -13.30
N LEU A 171 -13.38 8.25 -12.05
CA LEU A 171 -13.80 9.58 -11.62
C LEU A 171 -13.08 10.69 -12.40
N ARG A 172 -11.78 10.52 -12.67
CA ARG A 172 -11.02 11.45 -13.51
C ARG A 172 -11.56 11.52 -14.94
N ARG A 173 -11.88 10.38 -15.55
CA ARG A 173 -12.46 10.34 -16.90
C ARG A 173 -13.84 10.99 -16.92
N GLU A 174 -14.68 10.70 -15.95
CA GLU A 174 -16.01 11.32 -15.82
C GLU A 174 -15.90 12.83 -15.64
N ALA A 175 -14.98 13.30 -14.80
CA ALA A 175 -14.72 14.73 -14.63
C ALA A 175 -14.20 15.38 -15.92
N GLN A 176 -13.30 14.72 -16.66
CA GLN A 176 -12.81 15.22 -17.96
C GLN A 176 -13.93 15.27 -19.01
N ILE A 177 -14.80 14.27 -19.06
CA ILE A 177 -15.95 14.26 -19.95
C ILE A 177 -16.91 15.39 -19.58
N ALA A 178 -17.24 15.54 -18.30
CA ALA A 178 -18.09 16.63 -17.82
C ALA A 178 -17.50 18.01 -18.15
N ASP A 179 -16.19 18.21 -17.96
CA ASP A 179 -15.50 19.44 -18.31
C ASP A 179 -15.50 19.70 -19.83
N SER A 180 -15.23 18.66 -20.64
CA SER A 180 -15.29 18.78 -22.10
C SER A 180 -16.71 19.10 -22.62
N ILE A 181 -17.76 18.53 -22.00
CA ILE A 181 -19.16 18.84 -22.32
C ILE A 181 -19.47 20.29 -21.90
N ALA A 182 -19.02 20.70 -20.72
CA ALA A 182 -19.24 22.05 -20.22
C ALA A 182 -18.57 23.11 -21.11
N ARG A 183 -17.41 22.79 -21.68
CA ARG A 183 -16.65 23.64 -22.62
C ARG A 183 -17.05 23.42 -24.09
N ALA A 184 -17.88 22.44 -24.42
CA ALA A 184 -18.24 22.19 -25.81
C ALA A 184 -18.96 23.41 -26.41
N PRO A 185 -18.61 23.80 -27.65
CA PRO A 185 -19.26 24.92 -28.30
C PRO A 185 -20.74 24.61 -28.50
N ARG A 186 -21.62 25.54 -28.10
CA ARG A 186 -23.08 25.39 -28.29
C ARG A 186 -23.53 26.17 -29.51
N TRP A 187 -24.28 25.50 -30.37
CA TRP A 187 -24.84 26.08 -31.59
C TRP A 187 -26.36 26.19 -31.47
N HIS A 188 -26.92 27.28 -32.01
CA HIS A 188 -28.35 27.53 -32.16
C HIS A 188 -28.70 27.59 -33.65
N VAL A 189 -29.80 26.96 -34.04
CA VAL A 189 -30.32 27.07 -35.41
C VAL A 189 -31.44 28.09 -35.40
N VAL A 190 -31.32 29.15 -36.21
CA VAL A 190 -32.31 30.24 -36.25
C VAL A 190 -33.64 29.72 -36.80
N GLU A 191 -34.71 29.92 -36.03
CA GLU A 191 -36.07 29.55 -36.42
C GLU A 191 -36.88 30.76 -36.92
N ARG A 192 -38.02 30.48 -37.57
CA ARG A 192 -38.89 31.53 -38.10
C ARG A 192 -39.43 32.40 -36.96
N GLY A 193 -39.25 33.72 -37.08
CA GLY A 193 -39.72 34.71 -36.09
C GLY A 193 -38.69 35.05 -35.01
N GLN A 194 -37.51 34.42 -34.99
CA GLN A 194 -36.44 34.79 -34.08
C GLN A 194 -35.62 35.97 -34.63
N ALA A 195 -35.23 36.87 -33.72
CA ALA A 195 -34.29 37.97 -33.97
C ALA A 195 -33.01 37.78 -33.15
N LEU A 196 -31.92 38.44 -33.55
CA LEU A 196 -30.62 38.32 -32.87
C LEU A 196 -30.71 38.70 -31.37
N SER A 197 -31.52 39.70 -31.03
CA SER A 197 -31.81 40.11 -29.65
C SER A 197 -32.51 39.02 -28.82
N SER A 198 -33.52 38.36 -29.39
CA SER A 198 -34.24 37.27 -28.71
C SER A 198 -33.34 36.06 -28.46
N ILE A 199 -32.43 35.74 -29.39
CA ILE A 199 -31.46 34.65 -29.24
C ILE A 199 -30.41 35.02 -28.18
N ALA A 200 -29.91 36.25 -28.19
CA ALA A 200 -28.97 36.72 -27.17
C ALA A 200 -29.56 36.62 -25.75
N ALA A 201 -30.82 37.05 -25.57
CA ALA A 201 -31.53 36.93 -24.30
C ALA A 201 -31.71 35.47 -23.86
N MET A 202 -32.07 34.57 -24.79
CA MET A 202 -32.25 33.14 -24.52
C MET A 202 -30.98 32.48 -23.95
N TYR A 203 -29.81 32.90 -24.41
CA TYR A 203 -28.51 32.35 -24.00
C TYR A 203 -27.79 33.21 -22.96
N ASN A 204 -28.48 34.22 -22.39
CA ASN A 204 -27.90 35.16 -21.43
C ASN A 204 -26.57 35.78 -21.93
N THR A 205 -26.54 36.19 -23.20
CA THR A 205 -25.43 36.90 -23.84
C THR A 205 -25.92 38.23 -24.41
N THR A 206 -25.03 39.02 -25.01
CA THR A 206 -25.36 40.30 -25.63
C THR A 206 -25.36 40.18 -27.15
N VAL A 207 -26.07 41.09 -27.82
CA VAL A 207 -26.12 41.13 -29.29
C VAL A 207 -24.72 41.36 -29.86
N GLU A 208 -23.93 42.23 -29.23
CA GLU A 208 -22.56 42.53 -29.59
C GLU A 208 -21.66 41.30 -29.49
N GLN A 209 -21.73 40.55 -28.39
CA GLN A 209 -20.96 39.32 -28.20
C GLN A 209 -21.37 38.24 -29.21
N LEU A 210 -22.68 38.05 -29.42
CA LEU A 210 -23.18 37.06 -30.36
C LEU A 210 -22.78 37.39 -31.80
N ARG A 211 -22.82 38.68 -32.16
CA ARG A 211 -22.35 39.20 -33.45
C ARG A 211 -20.85 38.97 -33.64
N ALA A 212 -20.04 39.33 -32.65
CA ALA A 212 -18.59 39.14 -32.68
C ALA A 212 -18.21 37.66 -32.79
N LEU A 213 -18.87 36.80 -32.00
CA LEU A 213 -18.66 35.35 -31.97
C LEU A 213 -18.96 34.68 -33.32
N ASN A 214 -19.94 35.22 -34.05
CA ASN A 214 -20.36 34.72 -35.37
C ASN A 214 -19.83 35.54 -36.55
N LYS A 215 -18.99 36.55 -36.29
CA LYS A 215 -18.45 37.48 -37.31
C LYS A 215 -19.54 38.10 -38.21
N LEU A 216 -20.69 38.47 -37.64
CA LEU A 216 -21.76 39.11 -38.41
C LEU A 216 -21.48 40.62 -38.56
N GLU A 217 -21.75 41.18 -39.74
CA GLU A 217 -21.57 42.61 -40.01
C GLU A 217 -22.80 43.45 -39.61
N SER A 218 -23.95 42.80 -39.44
CA SER A 218 -25.22 43.43 -39.06
C SER A 218 -26.09 42.46 -38.28
N ASP A 219 -27.22 42.96 -37.76
CA ASP A 219 -28.16 42.16 -36.97
C ASP A 219 -29.10 41.30 -37.86
N ARG A 220 -28.84 41.24 -39.18
CA ARG A 220 -29.61 40.45 -40.14
C ARG A 220 -29.21 38.98 -40.07
N ILE A 221 -30.15 38.12 -39.69
CA ILE A 221 -29.99 36.66 -39.64
C ILE A 221 -31.05 35.98 -40.51
N LYS A 222 -30.73 34.79 -41.05
CA LYS A 222 -31.62 34.01 -41.91
C LYS A 222 -32.14 32.78 -41.18
N VAL A 223 -33.37 32.36 -41.47
CA VAL A 223 -33.92 31.09 -40.97
C VAL A 223 -33.05 29.93 -41.45
N GLY A 224 -32.75 29.00 -40.54
CA GLY A 224 -31.84 27.87 -40.77
C GLY A 224 -30.35 28.19 -40.56
N GLN A 225 -29.99 29.45 -40.31
CA GLN A 225 -28.61 29.83 -40.02
C GLN A 225 -28.15 29.24 -38.68
N ARG A 226 -26.94 28.69 -38.64
CA ARG A 226 -26.30 28.22 -37.40
C ARG A 226 -25.51 29.36 -36.76
N LEU A 227 -25.84 29.69 -35.52
CA LEU A 227 -25.13 30.67 -34.71
C LEU A 227 -24.44 29.97 -33.55
N LEU A 228 -23.14 30.22 -33.38
CA LEU A 228 -22.37 29.86 -32.20
C LEU A 228 -22.83 30.76 -31.05
N VAL A 229 -23.42 30.17 -30.01
CA VAL A 229 -24.00 30.90 -28.88
C VAL A 229 -23.17 30.74 -27.59
N LYS A 230 -22.31 29.72 -27.54
CA LYS A 230 -21.30 29.56 -26.49
C LYS A 230 -20.00 29.08 -27.12
N PRO A 231 -18.89 29.85 -27.04
CA PRO A 231 -17.59 29.41 -27.55
C PRO A 231 -17.01 28.28 -26.69
N GLN A 232 -16.07 27.54 -27.28
CA GLN A 232 -15.22 26.64 -26.50
C GLN A 232 -14.27 27.47 -25.62
N THR A 233 -14.24 27.20 -24.31
CA THR A 233 -13.42 27.92 -23.31
C THR A 233 -12.39 27.01 -22.66
#